data_AF-A0A7T0WE03-F1
#
_entry.id   AF-A0A7T0WE03-F1
#
_cell.length_a   1.000
_cell.length_b   1.000
_cell.length_c   1.000
_cell.angle_alpha   90.00
_cell.angle_beta   90.00
_cell.angle_gamma   90.00
#
_symmetry.space_group_name_H-M   'P 1'
#
loop_
_entity.id
_entity.type
_entity.pdbx_description
1 polymer ?
#
loop_
_entity_poly.entity_id
_entity_poly.type
_entity_poly.pdbx_seq_one_letter_code
_entity_poly.pdbx_strand_id
1 'polypeptide(L)'
;MKHLKTFTLAALLSFPLSGLAAETSAILYKNPNCGCCAEYAKYLERSGFEVETIDTHDLAKMKAEHDVSEELQGCHTTLIDNYVFEGHVPVESVTQVLEEKPFIKGLSVPGMPLGSPGMSGEKQGPLEVYTLAFQPTDSPEIYATH
;
A
#
# COMPACT_ATOMS: atom_id res chain seq x y z
N MET A 1 22.29 -71.05 0.45
CA MET A 1 20.93 -70.68 0.91
C MET A 1 20.89 -69.17 1.07
N LYS A 2 20.00 -68.52 0.33
CA LYS A 2 19.92 -67.08 0.10
C LYS A 2 19.20 -66.40 1.26
N HIS A 3 19.76 -65.36 1.87
CA HIS A 3 18.98 -64.37 2.60
C HIS A 3 19.60 -62.98 2.43
N LEU A 4 19.19 -62.32 1.34
CA LEU A 4 19.44 -60.90 1.09
C LEU A 4 18.39 -60.11 1.87
N LYS A 5 18.80 -59.43 2.95
CA LYS A 5 17.93 -58.54 3.72
C LYS A 5 17.78 -57.22 2.96
N THR A 6 16.62 -57.01 2.37
CA THR A 6 16.23 -55.74 1.76
C THR A 6 15.92 -54.73 2.86
N PHE A 7 16.78 -53.72 3.02
CA PHE A 7 16.46 -52.51 3.79
C PHE A 7 15.68 -51.56 2.89
N THR A 8 14.37 -51.47 3.12
CA THR A 8 13.51 -50.49 2.44
C THR A 8 13.65 -49.15 3.18
N LEU A 9 14.43 -48.23 2.61
CA LEU A 9 14.52 -46.86 3.11
C LEU A 9 13.28 -46.09 2.59
N ALA A 10 12.30 -45.86 3.46
CA ALA A 10 11.15 -45.02 3.15
C ALA A 10 11.60 -43.55 3.07
N ALA A 11 11.68 -43.02 1.85
CA ALA A 11 11.93 -41.60 1.62
C ALA A 11 10.68 -40.79 2.00
N LEU A 12 10.72 -40.11 3.14
CA LEU A 12 9.76 -39.10 3.53
C LEU A 12 9.94 -37.89 2.60
N LEU A 13 9.08 -37.79 1.59
CA LEU A 13 8.94 -36.60 0.76
C LEU A 13 8.33 -35.48 1.62
N SER A 14 9.19 -34.63 2.18
CA SER A 14 8.78 -33.35 2.76
C SER A 14 8.25 -32.46 1.63
N PHE A 15 6.93 -32.48 1.41
CA PHE A 15 6.30 -31.46 0.59
C PHE A 15 6.47 -30.11 1.28
N PRO A 16 7.08 -29.09 0.64
CA PRO A 16 7.01 -27.75 1.18
C PRO A 16 5.53 -27.36 1.21
N LEU A 17 5.03 -27.08 2.41
CA LEU A 17 3.74 -26.43 2.58
C LEU A 17 3.93 -25.01 2.04
N SER A 18 3.72 -24.82 0.75
CA SER A 18 3.51 -23.49 0.17
C SER A 18 2.25 -22.95 0.83
N GLY A 19 2.42 -22.25 1.95
CA GLY A 19 1.35 -21.43 2.50
C GLY A 19 0.91 -20.49 1.39
N LEU A 20 -0.38 -20.47 1.07
CA LEU A 20 -0.96 -19.33 0.38
C LEU A 20 -0.58 -18.11 1.21
N ALA A 21 0.34 -17.28 0.73
CA ALA A 21 0.50 -15.95 1.26
C ALA A 21 -0.87 -15.30 1.14
N ALA A 22 -1.49 -14.98 2.27
CA ALA A 22 -2.71 -14.18 2.24
C ALA A 22 -2.32 -12.83 1.61
N GLU A 23 -3.00 -12.45 0.54
CA GLU A 23 -2.87 -11.14 -0.08
C GLU A 23 -3.12 -10.07 1.00
N THR A 24 -2.33 -9.00 1.03
CA THR A 24 -2.51 -7.94 2.04
C THR A 24 -3.75 -7.14 1.70
N SER A 25 -4.75 -7.12 2.59
CA SER A 25 -6.00 -6.40 2.37
C SER A 25 -5.79 -4.88 2.47
N ALA A 26 -6.39 -4.14 1.54
CA ALA A 26 -6.37 -2.69 1.48
C ALA A 26 -7.79 -2.16 1.30
N ILE A 27 -8.16 -1.10 2.02
CA ILE A 27 -9.44 -0.41 1.81
C ILE A 27 -9.15 0.98 1.25
N LEU A 28 -9.59 1.25 0.02
CA LEU A 28 -9.41 2.52 -0.65
C LEU A 28 -10.72 3.30 -0.70
N TYR A 29 -10.74 4.45 -0.05
CA TYR A 29 -11.87 5.38 -0.08
C TYR A 29 -11.66 6.43 -1.16
N LYS A 30 -12.63 6.57 -2.06
CA LYS A 30 -12.58 7.54 -3.15
C LYS A 30 -13.91 8.20 -3.42
N ASN A 31 -13.86 9.33 -4.13
CA ASN A 31 -15.07 9.88 -4.76
C ASN A 31 -15.52 8.95 -5.90
N PRO A 32 -16.84 8.70 -6.10
CA PRO A 32 -17.34 7.76 -7.10
C PRO A 32 -16.83 8.05 -8.52
N ASN A 33 -16.72 9.33 -8.86
CA ASN A 33 -16.32 9.79 -10.19
C ASN A 33 -14.82 10.05 -10.36
N CYS A 34 -13.98 9.66 -9.38
CA CYS A 34 -12.53 9.84 -9.48
C CYS A 34 -11.86 8.72 -10.30
N GLY A 35 -11.59 8.99 -11.57
CA GLY A 35 -10.96 8.02 -12.48
C GLY A 35 -9.53 7.62 -12.07
N CYS A 36 -8.68 8.57 -11.69
CA CYS A 36 -7.30 8.27 -11.28
C CYS A 36 -7.25 7.48 -9.97
N CYS A 37 -8.18 7.71 -9.04
CA CYS A 37 -8.32 6.91 -7.82
C CYS A 37 -8.65 5.44 -8.14
N ALA A 38 -9.50 5.19 -9.13
CA ALA A 38 -9.80 3.84 -9.59
C ALA A 38 -8.60 3.17 -10.27
N GLU A 39 -7.80 3.93 -11.04
CA GLU A 39 -6.55 3.40 -11.61
C GLU A 39 -5.47 3.14 -10.56
N TYR A 40 -5.46 3.90 -9.46
CA TYR A 40 -4.59 3.63 -8.32
C TYR A 40 -5.00 2.34 -7.58
N ALA A 41 -6.30 2.09 -7.38
CA ALA A 41 -6.77 0.81 -6.84
C ALA A 41 -6.27 -0.38 -7.68
N LYS A 42 -6.42 -0.30 -9.02
CA LYS A 42 -5.88 -1.33 -9.93
C LYS A 42 -4.37 -1.46 -9.90
N TYR A 43 -3.67 -0.36 -9.62
CA TYR A 43 -2.22 -0.38 -9.44
C TYR A 43 -1.84 -1.19 -8.19
N LEU A 44 -2.50 -0.97 -7.05
CA LEU A 44 -2.31 -1.78 -5.85
C LEU A 44 -2.67 -3.26 -6.09
N GLU A 45 -3.79 -3.56 -6.76
CA GLU A 45 -4.18 -4.93 -7.11
C GLU A 45 -3.09 -5.65 -7.93
N ARG A 46 -2.54 -4.98 -8.95
CA ARG A 46 -1.44 -5.53 -9.77
C ARG A 46 -0.16 -5.77 -8.97
N SER A 47 -0.02 -5.14 -7.81
CA SER A 47 1.11 -5.29 -6.91
C SER A 47 0.88 -6.31 -5.80
N GLY A 48 -0.25 -7.05 -5.81
CA GLY A 48 -0.52 -8.15 -4.87
C GLY A 48 -1.26 -7.73 -3.60
N PHE A 49 -2.05 -6.66 -3.68
CA PHE A 49 -2.97 -6.24 -2.61
C PHE A 49 -4.40 -6.65 -2.96
N GLU A 50 -5.15 -7.12 -1.96
CA GLU A 50 -6.60 -7.33 -2.10
C GLU A 50 -7.30 -6.01 -1.78
N VAL A 51 -7.71 -5.26 -2.82
CA VAL A 51 -8.25 -3.90 -2.66
C VAL A 51 -9.77 -3.89 -2.65
N GLU A 52 -10.37 -3.46 -1.54
CA GLU A 52 -11.77 -3.05 -1.49
C GLU A 52 -11.86 -1.55 -1.77
N THR A 53 -12.69 -1.15 -2.74
CA THR A 53 -12.97 0.27 -3.00
C THR A 53 -14.29 0.70 -2.38
N ILE A 54 -14.25 1.76 -1.59
CA ILE A 54 -15.42 2.36 -0.95
C ILE A 54 -15.66 3.75 -1.52
N ASP A 55 -16.80 3.89 -2.20
CA ASP A 55 -17.25 5.14 -2.78
C ASP A 55 -17.88 6.05 -1.71
N THR A 56 -17.36 7.27 -1.56
CA THR A 56 -17.84 8.23 -0.58
C THR A 56 -17.71 9.68 -1.07
N HIS A 57 -18.63 10.54 -0.64
CA HIS A 57 -18.53 12.00 -0.82
C HIS A 57 -17.91 12.69 0.40
N ASP A 58 -17.67 11.96 1.49
CA ASP A 58 -17.20 12.49 2.77
C ASP A 58 -15.68 12.33 2.97
N LEU A 59 -14.90 12.32 1.89
CA LEU A 59 -13.43 12.17 1.96
C LEU A 59 -12.75 13.21 2.86
N ALA A 60 -13.23 14.46 2.85
CA ALA A 60 -12.68 15.50 3.71
C ALA A 60 -12.85 15.16 5.20
N LYS A 61 -14.00 14.58 5.58
CA LYS A 61 -14.26 14.15 6.95
C LYS A 61 -13.32 12.99 7.33
N MET A 62 -13.16 12.01 6.45
CA MET A 62 -12.23 10.91 6.67
C MET A 62 -10.79 11.38 6.87
N LYS A 63 -10.29 12.27 6.00
CA LYS A 63 -8.94 12.85 6.12
C LYS A 63 -8.76 13.55 7.47
N ALA A 64 -9.78 14.28 7.93
CA ALA A 64 -9.78 14.90 9.25
C ALA A 64 -9.79 13.88 10.40
N GLU A 65 -10.57 12.80 10.31
CA GLU A 65 -10.59 11.71 11.31
C GLU A 65 -9.25 10.97 11.42
N HIS A 66 -8.44 11.00 10.36
CA HIS A 66 -7.08 10.48 10.35
C HIS A 66 -6.01 11.58 10.53
N ASP A 67 -6.37 12.80 10.96
CA ASP A 67 -5.51 13.99 11.07
C ASP A 67 -4.52 14.18 9.89
N VAL A 68 -5.01 14.03 8.66
CA VAL A 68 -4.26 14.38 7.47
C VAL A 68 -4.39 15.88 7.24
N SER A 69 -3.32 16.62 7.53
CA SER A 69 -3.23 18.07 7.29
C SER A 69 -3.54 18.43 5.84
N GLU A 70 -4.13 19.62 5.61
CA GLU A 70 -4.57 20.05 4.29
C GLU A 70 -3.44 20.02 3.24
N GLU A 71 -2.22 20.41 3.60
CA GLU A 71 -1.07 20.38 2.68
C GLU A 71 -0.60 18.97 2.31
N LEU A 72 -1.05 17.95 3.05
CA LEU A 72 -0.73 16.54 2.81
C LEU A 72 -1.88 15.76 2.17
N GLN A 73 -2.97 16.40 1.75
CA GLN A 73 -4.12 15.68 1.20
C GLN A 73 -3.92 15.29 -0.27
N GLY A 74 -4.29 14.05 -0.58
CA GLY A 74 -4.45 13.53 -1.94
C GLY A 74 -5.92 13.39 -2.33
N CYS A 75 -6.19 12.83 -3.50
CA CYS A 75 -7.57 12.64 -4.01
C CYS A 75 -8.34 11.47 -3.37
N HIS A 76 -7.66 10.54 -2.71
CA HIS A 76 -8.22 9.36 -2.06
C HIS A 76 -7.37 8.99 -0.83
N THR A 77 -7.89 8.07 -0.01
CA THR A 77 -7.21 7.59 1.20
C THR A 77 -7.29 6.07 1.21
N THR A 78 -6.15 5.42 1.40
CA THR A 78 -6.04 3.95 1.47
C THR A 78 -5.62 3.53 2.87
N LEU A 79 -6.35 2.59 3.47
CA LEU A 79 -6.02 2.00 4.76
C LEU A 79 -5.48 0.59 4.54
N ILE A 80 -4.29 0.32 5.08
CA ILE A 80 -3.66 -1.00 5.04
C ILE A 80 -3.05 -1.26 6.42
N ASP A 81 -3.42 -2.36 7.05
CA ASP A 81 -3.15 -2.63 8.47
C ASP A 81 -3.51 -1.42 9.36
N ASN A 82 -2.52 -0.83 10.03
CA ASN A 82 -2.68 0.34 10.91
C ASN A 82 -2.20 1.64 10.25
N TYR A 83 -1.91 1.62 8.95
CA TYR A 83 -1.31 2.74 8.22
C TYR A 83 -2.30 3.42 7.27
N VAL A 84 -2.12 4.74 7.15
CA VAL A 84 -2.86 5.61 6.21
C VAL A 84 -1.95 5.95 5.03
N PHE A 85 -2.35 5.58 3.82
CA PHE A 85 -1.67 5.95 2.58
C PHE A 85 -2.54 6.93 1.81
N GLU A 86 -2.08 8.17 1.73
CA GLU A 86 -2.84 9.30 1.24
C GLU A 86 -2.39 9.68 -0.18
N GLY A 87 -3.34 9.68 -1.12
CA GLY A 87 -3.05 9.95 -2.52
C GLY A 87 -2.23 8.86 -3.21
N HIS A 88 -1.50 9.25 -4.25
CA HIS A 88 -0.87 8.35 -5.21
C HIS A 88 0.50 7.81 -4.75
N VAL A 89 0.55 7.18 -3.57
CA VAL A 89 1.79 6.67 -2.95
C VAL A 89 2.33 5.45 -3.72
N PRO A 90 3.61 5.43 -4.14
CA PRO A 90 4.22 4.26 -4.78
C PRO A 90 4.24 3.03 -3.87
N VAL A 91 3.97 1.87 -4.45
CA VAL A 91 3.84 0.60 -3.73
C VAL A 91 5.16 0.20 -3.06
N GLU A 92 6.29 0.63 -3.60
CA GLU A 92 7.60 0.41 -3.01
C GLU A 92 7.67 1.03 -1.60
N SER A 93 7.12 2.23 -1.41
CA SER A 93 7.05 2.88 -0.10
C SER A 93 5.95 2.29 0.79
N VAL A 94 4.82 1.87 0.21
CA VAL A 94 3.78 1.14 0.93
C VAL A 94 4.34 -0.14 1.54
N THR A 95 4.96 -0.99 0.72
CA THR A 95 5.57 -2.26 1.13
C THR A 95 6.66 -2.04 2.17
N GLN A 96 7.53 -1.04 1.98
CA GLN A 96 8.58 -0.74 2.96
C GLN A 96 7.99 -0.39 4.34
N VAL A 97 6.93 0.42 4.40
CA VAL A 97 6.26 0.73 5.67
C VAL A 97 5.62 -0.52 6.30
N LEU A 98 5.01 -1.38 5.51
CA LEU A 98 4.38 -2.62 6.01
C LEU A 98 5.40 -3.64 6.52
N GLU A 99 6.59 -3.68 5.93
CA GLU A 99 7.70 -4.54 6.34
C GLU A 99 8.44 -3.99 7.57
N GLU A 100 8.84 -2.72 7.54
CA GLU A 100 9.65 -2.10 8.60
C GLU A 100 8.82 -1.69 9.82
N LYS A 101 7.52 -1.45 9.62
CA LYS A 101 6.56 -1.00 10.62
C LYS A 101 7.05 0.21 11.45
N PRO A 102 7.46 1.32 10.80
CA PRO A 102 7.92 2.51 11.49
C PRO A 102 6.81 3.13 12.35
N PHE A 103 7.21 3.90 13.37
CA PHE A 103 6.29 4.64 14.24
C PHE A 103 5.81 5.94 13.56
N ILE A 104 4.95 5.77 12.55
CA ILE A 104 4.29 6.84 11.80
C ILE A 104 2.82 6.47 11.61
N LYS A 105 1.99 7.45 11.25
CA LYS A 105 0.59 7.19 10.88
C LYS A 105 0.50 6.62 9.46
N GLY A 106 1.43 7.00 8.58
CA GLY A 106 1.55 6.47 7.24
C GLY A 106 2.22 7.46 6.32
N LEU A 107 1.87 7.46 5.02
CA LEU A 107 2.54 8.24 3.99
C LEU A 107 1.55 9.04 3.15
N SER A 108 2.03 10.11 2.53
CA SER A 108 1.26 10.93 1.61
C SER A 108 2.05 11.27 0.34
N VAL A 109 1.34 11.26 -0.79
CA VAL A 109 1.69 12.02 -1.98
C VAL A 109 0.63 13.11 -2.16
N PRO A 110 0.93 14.37 -1.79
CA PRO A 110 -0.05 15.45 -1.82
C PRO A 110 -0.51 15.81 -3.24
N GLY A 111 -1.78 16.20 -3.35
CA GLY A 111 -2.40 16.60 -4.60
C GLY A 111 -2.62 15.43 -5.58
N MET A 112 -2.32 15.68 -6.86
CA MET A 112 -2.42 14.68 -7.94
C MET A 112 -1.30 14.89 -8.96
N PRO A 113 -0.04 14.56 -8.61
CA PRO A 113 1.10 14.78 -9.52
C PRO A 113 1.00 13.90 -10.77
N LEU A 114 1.22 14.48 -11.95
CA LEU A 114 1.24 13.73 -13.21
C LEU A 114 2.36 12.68 -13.20
N GLY A 115 2.08 11.51 -13.78
CA GLY A 115 3.00 10.38 -13.81
C GLY A 115 3.22 9.67 -12.46
N SER A 116 2.52 10.06 -11.39
CA SER A 116 2.42 9.25 -10.17
C SER A 116 1.54 8.00 -10.42
N PRO A 117 1.64 6.93 -9.61
CA PRO A 117 0.85 5.71 -9.81
C PRO A 117 -0.65 6.00 -9.94
N GLY A 118 -1.32 5.48 -10.97
CA GLY A 118 -2.74 5.76 -11.25
C GLY A 118 -3.03 7.15 -11.87
N MET A 119 -2.07 8.06 -11.89
CA MET A 119 -2.16 9.31 -12.66
C MET A 119 -1.60 9.12 -14.07
N SER A 120 -2.30 9.66 -15.07
CA SER A 120 -1.81 9.70 -16.45
C SER A 120 -0.72 10.76 -16.63
N GLY A 121 -0.10 10.77 -17.82
CA GLY A 121 0.86 11.78 -18.22
C GLY A 121 2.29 11.44 -17.81
N GLU A 122 3.22 12.29 -18.22
CA GLU A 122 4.64 12.11 -17.93
C GLU A 122 4.98 12.73 -16.58
N LYS A 123 5.85 12.03 -15.85
CA LYS A 123 6.40 12.49 -14.58
C LYS A 123 7.28 13.73 -14.82
N GLN A 124 6.93 14.84 -14.17
CA GLN A 124 7.61 16.13 -14.41
C GLN A 124 8.84 16.38 -13.55
N GLY A 125 9.12 15.48 -12.60
CA GLY A 125 10.23 15.60 -11.67
C GLY A 125 10.16 14.51 -10.61
N PRO A 126 11.04 14.54 -9.60
CA PRO A 126 10.98 13.60 -8.49
C PRO A 126 9.61 13.62 -7.81
N LEU A 127 9.12 12.45 -7.40
CA LEU A 127 7.89 12.32 -6.64
C LEU A 127 8.26 12.15 -5.17
N GLU A 128 8.05 13.19 -4.39
CA GLU A 128 8.29 13.17 -2.94
C GLU A 128 7.12 12.50 -2.23
N VAL A 129 7.45 11.57 -1.34
CA VAL A 129 6.51 10.89 -0.46
C VAL A 129 6.77 11.39 0.94
N TYR A 130 5.75 11.96 1.57
CA TYR A 130 5.82 12.61 2.86
C TYR A 130 5.34 11.68 3.98
N THR A 131 5.91 11.83 5.15
CA THR A 131 5.47 11.13 6.36
C THR A 131 4.22 11.79 6.94
N LEU A 132 3.21 10.98 7.26
CA LEU A 132 2.10 11.39 8.12
C LEU A 132 2.48 11.08 9.58
N ALA A 133 2.73 12.12 10.36
CA ALA A 133 3.05 12.00 11.78
C ALA A 133 1.77 11.82 12.64
N PHE A 134 1.93 11.30 13.86
CA PHE A 134 0.84 11.24 14.84
C PHE A 134 0.45 12.61 15.40
N GLN A 135 1.35 13.59 15.31
CA GLN A 135 1.11 14.96 15.73
C GLN A 135 1.19 15.88 14.50
N PRO A 136 0.33 16.90 14.41
CA PRO A 136 0.44 17.90 13.35
C PRO A 136 1.84 18.55 13.33
N THR A 137 2.36 18.79 12.14
CA THR A 137 3.65 19.44 11.91
C THR A 137 3.54 20.39 10.73
N ASP A 138 4.13 21.58 10.85
CA ASP A 138 4.23 22.54 9.75
C ASP A 138 5.39 22.19 8.78
N SER A 139 6.15 21.12 9.08
CA SER A 139 7.32 20.69 8.32
C SER A 139 7.31 19.16 8.22
N PRO A 140 6.49 18.58 7.32
CA PRO A 140 6.43 17.15 7.12
C PRO A 140 7.75 16.62 6.53
N GLU A 141 8.22 15.49 7.07
CA GLU A 141 9.47 14.87 6.62
C GLU A 141 9.26 14.08 5.32
N ILE A 142 10.20 14.19 4.39
CA ILE A 142 10.23 13.35 3.19
C ILE A 142 10.69 11.95 3.60
N TYR A 143 9.82 10.96 3.42
CA TYR A 143 10.12 9.55 3.67
C TYR A 143 10.94 8.94 2.51
N ALA A 144 10.53 9.23 1.29
CA ALA A 144 11.16 8.71 0.08
C ALA A 144 11.01 9.68 -1.09
N THR A 145 11.87 9.49 -2.09
CA THR A 145 11.80 10.19 -3.37
C THR A 145 11.90 9.18 -4.49
N HIS A 146 10.94 9.23 -5.41
CA HIS A 146 10.88 8.36 -6.59
C HIS A 146 11.18 9.14 -7.85
#